data_AF-A0A353RRS8-F1
#
_entry.id   AF-A0A353RRS8-F1
#
_cell.length_a   1.000
_cell.length_b   1.000
_cell.length_c   1.000
_cell.angle_alpha   90.00
_cell.angle_beta   90.00
_cell.angle_gamma   90.00
#
_symmetry.space_group_name_H-M   'P 1'
#
loop_
_entity.id
_entity.type
_entity.pdbx_description
1 polymer ?
#
loop_
_entity_poly.entity_id
_entity_poly.type
_entity_poly.pdbx_seq_one_letter_code
_entity_poly.pdbx_strand_id
1 'polypeptide(L)'
;MNENKTTLEVIAPTVEEAIDKGLSEMGLSKDDVEIEVLDEGKRNIFHFATRQARIRLTVKDPNRSIYNGSASNQSVQQPLVEETLKEVKQIPAPETVQEKISFEQQVAKEVTLELLEKMGVKAGVSVGFAETEADEKPVISVNIEGEDLSFLIGRKAETLNALQYLLSLIVAHKLDHWVPIQVDVQHYRTRRENELRKLARRAADQVEKTGRKQVLEPMPPNERRIVHMALRENAKVYTESTGEEPYRKVSVYPAEDQKQS
;
A
#
# COMPACT_ATOMS: atom_id res chain seq x y z
N MET A 1 23.39 20.55 -4.90
CA MET A 1 22.85 20.09 -6.19
C MET A 1 23.59 18.82 -6.55
N ASN A 2 22.86 17.74 -6.82
CA ASN A 2 23.26 16.61 -7.63
C ASN A 2 21.95 16.04 -8.17
N GLU A 3 21.82 15.96 -9.49
CA GLU A 3 20.63 15.41 -10.13
C GLU A 3 20.71 13.89 -10.05
N ASN A 4 19.79 13.25 -9.32
CA ASN A 4 19.66 11.79 -9.32
C ASN A 4 19.04 11.35 -10.65
N LYS A 5 19.79 11.46 -11.75
CA LYS A 5 19.45 10.85 -13.03
C LYS A 5 19.29 9.34 -12.80
N THR A 6 18.19 8.76 -13.27
CA THR A 6 17.95 7.32 -13.11
C THR A 6 18.98 6.52 -13.91
N THR A 7 19.85 5.78 -13.23
CA THR A 7 20.90 4.96 -13.85
C THR A 7 20.60 3.46 -13.73
N LEU A 8 20.86 2.70 -14.79
CA LEU A 8 20.84 1.24 -14.81
C LEU A 8 22.19 0.71 -15.32
N GLU A 9 22.96 0.00 -14.49
CA GLU A 9 24.16 -0.73 -14.94
C GLU A 9 23.77 -2.10 -15.47
N VAL A 10 24.17 -2.40 -16.72
CA VAL A 10 23.85 -3.67 -17.40
C VAL A 10 25.14 -4.35 -17.83
N ILE A 11 25.20 -5.67 -17.59
CA ILE A 11 26.32 -6.55 -17.95
C ILE A 11 25.80 -7.56 -18.97
N ALA A 12 26.51 -7.70 -20.09
CA ALA A 12 26.23 -8.69 -21.13
C ALA A 12 27.54 -9.12 -21.83
N PRO A 13 27.56 -10.22 -22.61
CA PRO A 13 28.78 -10.66 -23.29
C PRO A 13 29.42 -9.59 -24.19
N THR A 14 28.61 -8.72 -24.80
CA THR A 14 29.03 -7.57 -25.61
C THR A 14 28.33 -6.27 -25.19
N VAL A 15 28.85 -5.13 -25.66
CA VAL A 15 28.30 -3.80 -25.37
C VAL A 15 26.89 -3.64 -25.94
N GLU A 16 26.63 -4.11 -27.16
CA GLU A 16 25.33 -3.93 -27.83
C GLU A 16 24.21 -4.73 -27.14
N GLU A 17 24.48 -5.97 -26.71
CA GLU A 17 23.55 -6.77 -25.91
C GLU A 17 23.21 -6.09 -24.57
N ALA A 18 24.18 -5.42 -23.94
CA ALA A 18 23.95 -4.70 -22.69
C ALA A 18 23.05 -3.47 -22.91
N ILE A 19 23.19 -2.78 -24.06
CA ILE A 19 22.36 -1.65 -24.45
C ILE A 19 20.92 -2.11 -24.66
N ASP A 20 20.69 -3.08 -25.53
CA ASP A 20 19.33 -3.48 -25.92
C ASP A 20 18.58 -4.18 -24.78
N LYS A 21 19.28 -4.92 -23.91
CA LYS A 21 18.72 -5.41 -22.66
C LYS A 21 18.28 -4.26 -21.75
N GLY A 22 19.18 -3.30 -21.46
CA GLY A 22 18.88 -2.21 -20.52
C GLY A 22 17.74 -1.31 -20.99
N LEU A 23 17.65 -1.04 -22.29
CA LEU A 23 16.54 -0.28 -22.88
C LEU A 23 15.21 -1.00 -22.71
N SER A 24 15.19 -2.31 -22.96
CA SER A 24 14.01 -3.17 -22.77
C SER A 24 13.61 -3.27 -21.30
N GLU A 25 14.58 -3.28 -20.39
CA GLU A 25 14.39 -3.33 -18.93
C GLU A 25 13.90 -1.98 -18.35
N MET A 26 14.20 -0.86 -19.01
CA MET A 26 13.68 0.48 -18.65
C MET A 26 12.42 0.91 -19.40
N GLY A 27 12.09 0.24 -20.53
CA GLY A 27 10.97 0.62 -21.40
C GLY A 27 11.19 1.90 -22.21
N LEU A 28 12.46 2.26 -22.49
CA LEU A 28 12.87 3.52 -23.12
C LEU A 28 13.58 3.30 -24.47
N SER A 29 13.66 4.34 -25.31
CA SER A 29 14.39 4.29 -26.58
C SER A 29 15.88 4.69 -26.44
N LYS A 30 16.67 4.45 -27.49
CA LYS A 30 18.10 4.83 -27.54
C LYS A 30 18.33 6.34 -27.42
N ASP A 31 17.34 7.16 -27.75
CA ASP A 31 17.44 8.62 -27.69
C ASP A 31 17.17 9.17 -26.28
N ASP A 32 16.36 8.47 -25.48
CA ASP A 32 15.93 8.85 -24.13
C ASP A 32 17.00 8.59 -23.05
N VAL A 33 18.09 7.91 -23.39
CA VAL A 33 19.17 7.55 -22.45
C VAL A 33 20.55 7.98 -22.92
N GLU A 34 21.42 8.27 -21.96
CA GLU A 34 22.85 8.49 -22.10
C GLU A 34 23.57 7.16 -21.79
N ILE A 35 24.44 6.71 -22.69
CA ILE A 35 25.04 5.37 -22.67
C ILE A 35 26.54 5.50 -22.40
N GLU A 36 26.99 4.99 -21.25
CA GLU A 36 28.39 4.98 -20.83
C GLU A 36 28.91 3.54 -20.83
N VAL A 37 29.95 3.24 -21.61
CA VAL A 37 30.58 1.91 -21.65
C VAL A 37 31.66 1.84 -20.59
N LEU A 38 31.45 1.01 -19.56
CA LEU A 38 32.35 0.84 -18.42
C LEU A 38 33.40 -0.27 -18.66
N ASP A 39 33.05 -1.25 -19.49
CA ASP A 39 33.91 -2.34 -19.95
C ASP A 39 33.40 -2.81 -21.31
N GLU A 40 34.28 -2.93 -22.31
CA GLU A 40 33.91 -3.50 -23.62
C GLU A 40 33.90 -5.03 -23.62
N GLY A 41 34.44 -5.64 -22.57
CA GLY A 41 34.73 -7.07 -22.54
C GLY A 41 35.96 -7.46 -23.36
N LYS A 42 36.38 -8.73 -23.26
CA LYS A 42 37.43 -9.28 -24.13
C LYS A 42 37.36 -10.80 -24.23
N ARG A 43 37.49 -11.30 -25.46
CA ARG A 43 37.32 -12.71 -25.83
C ARG A 43 38.66 -13.34 -26.21
N ASN A 44 39.23 -14.12 -25.29
CA ASN A 44 40.48 -14.84 -25.52
C ASN A 44 40.22 -16.18 -26.25
N ILE A 45 41.07 -16.51 -27.21
CA ILE A 45 40.81 -17.59 -28.19
C ILE A 45 41.13 -19.01 -27.69
N PHE A 46 41.73 -19.15 -26.50
CA PHE A 46 42.04 -20.45 -25.89
C PHE A 46 41.49 -20.51 -24.46
N HIS A 47 40.32 -21.15 -24.36
CA HIS A 47 39.75 -21.85 -23.20
C HIS A 47 39.64 -21.12 -21.83
N PHE A 48 38.37 -21.00 -21.38
CA PHE A 48 37.88 -20.86 -19.99
C PHE A 48 37.68 -19.48 -19.34
N ALA A 49 37.90 -18.35 -20.00
CA ALA A 49 37.35 -17.07 -19.51
C ALA A 49 37.05 -16.04 -20.63
N THR A 50 35.79 -15.63 -20.72
CA THR A 50 35.34 -14.45 -21.47
C THR A 50 34.97 -13.34 -20.49
N ARG A 51 35.68 -12.21 -20.55
CA ARG A 51 35.31 -11.02 -19.77
C ARG A 51 34.14 -10.33 -20.47
N GLN A 52 33.00 -10.24 -19.78
CA GLN A 52 31.79 -9.60 -20.28
C GLN A 52 31.93 -8.08 -20.35
N ALA A 53 31.17 -7.45 -21.24
CA ALA A 53 31.00 -6.00 -21.28
C ALA A 53 30.11 -5.53 -20.13
N ARG A 54 30.28 -4.27 -19.72
CA ARG A 54 29.41 -3.56 -18.79
C ARG A 54 29.16 -2.15 -19.30
N ILE A 55 27.92 -1.70 -19.22
CA ILE A 55 27.52 -0.32 -19.48
C ILE A 55 26.75 0.26 -18.30
N ARG A 56 26.55 1.57 -18.33
CA ARG A 56 25.57 2.31 -17.55
C ARG A 56 24.67 3.09 -18.50
N LEU A 57 23.37 2.80 -18.47
CA LEU A 57 22.34 3.65 -19.07
C LEU A 57 21.93 4.71 -18.05
N THR A 58 21.66 5.93 -18.50
CA THR A 58 21.27 7.07 -17.65
C THR A 58 20.16 7.86 -18.32
N VAL A 59 18.98 8.01 -17.70
CA VAL A 59 17.84 8.70 -18.37
C VAL A 59 18.14 10.19 -18.62
N LYS A 60 17.91 10.64 -19.85
CA LYS A 60 18.04 12.03 -20.29
C LYS A 60 16.73 12.81 -20.06
N ASP A 61 16.50 13.12 -18.79
CA ASP A 61 15.50 14.08 -18.31
C ASP A 61 14.01 13.65 -18.51
N PRO A 62 13.28 13.26 -17.44
CA PRO A 62 11.97 12.59 -17.54
C PRO A 62 10.81 13.51 -17.99
N ASN A 63 11.08 14.73 -18.44
CA ASN A 63 10.06 15.73 -18.80
C ASN A 63 9.98 16.01 -20.32
N ARG A 64 10.48 15.10 -21.16
CA ARG A 64 10.45 15.26 -22.63
C ARG A 64 9.31 14.47 -23.29
N SER A 65 8.22 15.19 -23.56
CA SER A 65 7.17 14.88 -24.55
C SER A 65 6.38 13.56 -24.40
N ILE A 66 5.30 13.61 -23.60
CA ILE A 66 3.99 13.08 -24.04
C ILE A 66 3.10 14.27 -24.45
N TYR A 67 3.59 15.04 -25.43
CA TYR A 67 2.85 16.02 -26.21
C TYR A 67 3.41 16.08 -27.63
N ASN A 68 3.12 15.03 -28.40
CA ASN A 68 2.99 15.10 -29.86
C ASN A 68 2.06 13.97 -30.31
N GLY A 69 1.10 14.30 -31.18
CA GLY A 69 0.03 13.39 -31.59
C GLY A 69 0.28 12.69 -32.92
N SER A 70 -0.65 11.80 -33.24
CA SER A 70 -0.87 11.10 -34.51
C SER A 70 -0.29 11.74 -35.79
N ALA A 71 0.47 10.96 -36.58
CA ALA A 71 0.01 10.52 -37.91
C ALA A 71 0.96 9.53 -38.65
N SER A 72 0.34 8.55 -39.33
CA SER A 72 0.73 7.94 -40.62
C SER A 72 2.11 7.29 -40.88
N ASN A 73 2.02 5.97 -41.18
CA ASN A 73 2.62 5.25 -42.32
C ASN A 73 4.08 4.70 -42.34
N GLN A 74 4.10 3.36 -42.49
CA GLN A 74 4.87 2.55 -43.46
C GLN A 74 6.34 2.14 -43.21
N SER A 75 6.51 0.81 -43.01
CA SER A 75 7.50 -0.07 -43.67
C SER A 75 8.96 -0.06 -43.14
N VAL A 76 9.78 -1.13 -43.20
CA VAL A 76 9.58 -2.57 -43.51
C VAL A 76 10.80 -3.41 -43.02
N GLN A 77 10.64 -4.74 -42.88
CA GLN A 77 11.68 -5.81 -42.81
C GLN A 77 12.51 -6.08 -41.52
N GLN A 78 12.34 -7.32 -41.04
CA GLN A 78 13.28 -8.23 -40.32
C GLN A 78 14.31 -8.86 -41.32
N PRO A 79 15.30 -9.75 -40.96
CA PRO A 79 15.37 -10.77 -39.87
C PRO A 79 16.80 -10.87 -39.20
N LEU A 80 17.39 -11.96 -38.65
CA LEU A 80 17.17 -13.43 -38.69
C LEU A 80 17.97 -14.20 -37.59
N VAL A 81 17.47 -15.37 -37.13
CA VAL A 81 18.10 -16.53 -36.39
C VAL A 81 18.86 -16.32 -35.06
N GLU A 82 18.62 -17.06 -33.94
CA GLU A 82 18.77 -18.52 -33.59
C GLU A 82 20.21 -18.85 -33.07
N GLU A 83 20.53 -19.70 -32.06
CA GLU A 83 19.92 -20.96 -31.60
C GLU A 83 20.35 -21.44 -30.15
N THR A 84 19.40 -21.53 -29.19
CA THR A 84 19.20 -22.58 -28.12
C THR A 84 20.21 -23.01 -26.99
N LEU A 85 19.63 -23.74 -25.99
CA LEU A 85 20.15 -24.81 -25.07
C LEU A 85 20.38 -24.59 -23.53
N LYS A 86 19.32 -24.93 -22.76
CA LYS A 86 19.23 -25.87 -21.60
C LYS A 86 19.97 -25.67 -20.25
N GLU A 87 19.17 -25.29 -19.24
CA GLU A 87 18.79 -26.09 -18.05
C GLU A 87 19.84 -26.94 -17.28
N VAL A 88 20.10 -26.57 -16.01
CA VAL A 88 20.25 -27.51 -14.86
C VAL A 88 19.64 -26.88 -13.59
N LYS A 89 19.00 -27.69 -12.73
CA LYS A 89 18.41 -27.29 -11.44
C LYS A 89 19.45 -27.18 -10.31
N GLN A 90 19.22 -26.26 -9.37
CA GLN A 90 19.43 -26.54 -7.94
C GLN A 90 18.59 -25.61 -7.04
N ILE A 91 18.17 -26.12 -5.88
CA ILE A 91 17.42 -25.40 -4.85
C ILE A 91 18.32 -25.24 -3.62
N PRO A 92 18.50 -24.03 -3.10
CA PRO A 92 18.79 -23.80 -1.69
C PRO A 92 17.56 -23.24 -0.96
N ALA A 93 17.43 -23.58 0.32
CA ALA A 93 16.44 -23.04 1.25
C ALA A 93 17.15 -22.72 2.58
N PRO A 94 16.54 -22.00 3.51
CA PRO A 94 15.67 -20.83 3.34
C PRO A 94 16.20 -19.65 4.18
N GLU A 95 16.68 -18.58 3.55
CA GLU A 95 17.29 -17.47 4.29
C GLU A 95 16.27 -16.40 4.69
N THR A 96 16.23 -16.15 5.99
CA THR A 96 15.41 -15.17 6.75
C THR A 96 14.89 -13.96 5.98
N VAL A 97 13.55 -13.81 5.95
CA VAL A 97 12.86 -12.59 5.51
C VAL A 97 13.19 -11.43 6.46
N GLN A 98 14.06 -10.52 6.03
CA GLN A 98 14.07 -9.14 6.53
C GLN A 98 13.27 -8.31 5.52
N GLU A 99 12.05 -7.91 5.89
CA GLU A 99 11.21 -7.09 5.02
C GLU A 99 11.88 -5.73 4.78
N LYS A 100 12.22 -5.46 3.51
CA LYS A 100 12.86 -4.23 3.08
C LYS A 100 11.81 -3.12 3.03
N ILE A 101 11.67 -2.39 4.13
CA ILE A 101 10.72 -1.28 4.33
C ILE A 101 10.69 -0.37 3.09
N SER A 102 9.49 -0.05 2.60
CA SER A 102 9.30 0.78 1.41
C SER A 102 9.63 2.26 1.69
N PHE A 103 9.85 3.06 0.64
CA PHE A 103 10.14 4.48 0.80
C PHE A 103 8.97 5.24 1.45
N GLU A 104 7.75 4.94 1.03
CA GLU A 104 6.51 5.50 1.57
C GLU A 104 6.31 5.10 3.04
N GLN A 105 6.61 3.85 3.40
CA GLN A 105 6.59 3.38 4.79
C GLN A 105 7.64 4.11 5.65
N GLN A 106 8.84 4.35 5.11
CA GLN A 106 9.89 5.09 5.80
C GLN A 106 9.49 6.55 6.05
N VAL A 107 8.92 7.24 5.04
CA VAL A 107 8.40 8.61 5.19
C VAL A 107 7.23 8.67 6.18
N ALA A 108 6.30 7.71 6.12
CA ALA A 108 5.20 7.63 7.08
C ALA A 108 5.71 7.42 8.53
N LYS A 109 6.72 6.57 8.72
CA LYS A 109 7.38 6.36 10.03
C LYS A 109 8.06 7.63 10.54
N GLU A 110 8.83 8.30 9.69
CA GLU A 110 9.54 9.54 10.02
C GLU A 110 8.56 10.65 10.46
N VAL A 111 7.52 10.92 9.67
CA VAL A 111 6.50 11.94 9.98
C VAL A 111 5.76 11.59 11.28
N THR A 112 5.45 10.31 11.51
CA THR A 112 4.77 9.89 12.74
C THR A 112 5.65 10.12 13.98
N LEU A 113 6.95 9.79 13.91
CA LEU A 113 7.91 10.05 14.99
C LEU A 113 8.10 11.55 15.24
N GLU A 114 8.29 12.35 14.17
CA GLU A 114 8.41 13.81 14.24
C GLU A 114 7.16 14.46 14.88
N LEU A 115 5.96 13.98 14.54
CA LEU A 115 4.71 14.48 15.08
C LEU A 115 4.53 14.13 16.57
N LEU A 116 4.84 12.89 16.96
CA LEU A 116 4.79 12.45 18.35
C LEU A 116 5.81 13.18 19.23
N GLU A 117 7.02 13.42 18.72
CA GLU A 117 8.05 14.22 19.41
C GLU A 117 7.57 15.66 19.64
N LYS A 118 7.01 16.34 18.62
CA LYS A 118 6.45 17.69 18.77
C LYS A 118 5.24 17.74 19.73
N MET A 119 4.54 16.62 19.91
CA MET A 119 3.47 16.48 20.91
C MET A 119 4.00 16.11 22.32
N GLY A 120 5.31 15.89 22.49
CA GLY A 120 5.94 15.49 23.76
C GLY A 120 5.73 14.02 24.13
N VAL A 121 5.35 13.16 23.16
CA VAL A 121 4.90 11.78 23.40
C VAL A 121 6.04 10.80 23.17
N LYS A 122 6.27 9.91 24.14
CA LYS A 122 7.25 8.82 24.03
C LYS A 122 6.53 7.54 23.59
N ALA A 123 6.69 7.18 22.33
CA ALA A 123 6.13 5.95 21.75
C ALA A 123 7.09 5.34 20.72
N GLY A 124 7.06 4.01 20.59
CA GLY A 124 7.60 3.30 19.45
C GLY A 124 6.62 3.35 18.27
N VAL A 125 7.17 3.39 17.06
CA VAL A 125 6.39 3.35 15.81
C VAL A 125 6.91 2.21 14.94
N SER A 126 6.03 1.26 14.61
CA SER A 126 6.25 0.25 13.58
C SER A 126 5.39 0.55 12.35
N VAL A 127 5.88 0.13 11.19
CA VAL A 127 5.19 0.31 9.91
C VAL A 127 5.24 -0.99 9.12
N GLY A 128 4.21 -1.20 8.30
CA GLY A 128 4.09 -2.33 7.38
C GLY A 128 2.98 -2.08 6.38
N PHE A 129 2.48 -3.13 5.73
CA PHE A 129 1.24 -3.07 4.98
C PHE A 129 0.09 -3.66 5.83
N ALA A 130 -1.11 -3.12 5.68
CA ALA A 130 -2.32 -3.76 6.18
C ALA A 130 -2.72 -4.91 5.24
N GLU A 131 -3.38 -5.93 5.78
CA GLU A 131 -4.01 -6.97 4.96
C GLU A 131 -5.14 -6.33 4.13
N THR A 132 -4.99 -6.33 2.81
CA THR A 132 -5.97 -5.83 1.83
C THR A 132 -6.38 -6.93 0.86
N GLU A 133 -7.52 -6.79 0.20
CA GLU A 133 -7.94 -7.74 -0.84
C GLU A 133 -7.00 -7.65 -2.06
N ALA A 134 -6.87 -8.72 -2.84
CA ALA A 134 -5.75 -8.92 -3.78
C ALA A 134 -5.67 -7.91 -4.95
N ASP A 135 -6.75 -7.16 -5.21
CA ASP A 135 -6.83 -6.12 -6.24
C ASP A 135 -6.85 -4.68 -5.66
N GLU A 136 -6.79 -4.52 -4.33
CA GLU A 136 -6.75 -3.20 -3.69
C GLU A 136 -5.32 -2.62 -3.65
N LYS A 137 -5.22 -1.28 -3.61
CA LYS A 137 -3.92 -0.61 -3.41
C LYS A 137 -3.39 -0.90 -2.01
N PRO A 138 -2.09 -1.23 -1.84
CA PRO A 138 -1.52 -1.53 -0.54
C PRO A 138 -1.69 -0.35 0.42
N VAL A 139 -2.35 -0.59 1.54
CA VAL A 139 -2.55 0.40 2.61
C VAL A 139 -1.37 0.32 3.57
N ILE A 140 -0.71 1.45 3.84
CA ILE A 140 0.36 1.51 4.84
C ILE A 140 -0.26 1.47 6.23
N SER A 141 0.14 0.47 7.02
CA SER A 141 -0.21 0.36 8.43
C SER A 141 0.86 1.04 9.28
N VAL A 142 0.45 1.94 10.17
CA VAL A 142 1.30 2.64 11.14
C VAL A 142 0.80 2.32 12.53
N ASN A 143 1.56 1.56 13.30
CA ASN A 143 1.20 1.16 14.65
C ASN A 143 2.03 1.93 15.67
N ILE A 144 1.35 2.55 16.62
CA ILE A 144 1.95 3.36 17.69
C ILE A 144 1.80 2.61 19.02
N GLU A 145 2.91 2.30 19.68
CA GLU A 145 2.96 1.54 20.93
C GLU A 145 3.79 2.27 22.00
N GLY A 146 3.41 2.14 23.27
CA GLY A 146 4.02 2.89 24.37
C GLY A 146 3.05 3.06 25.53
N GLU A 147 3.51 3.74 26.58
CA GLU A 147 2.75 3.98 27.81
C GLU A 147 1.80 5.19 27.67
N ASP A 148 0.69 5.18 28.42
CA ASP A 148 -0.30 6.28 28.54
C ASP A 148 -0.93 6.85 27.23
N LEU A 149 -0.79 6.18 26.09
CA LEU A 149 -1.26 6.65 24.77
C LEU A 149 -2.80 6.80 24.59
N SER A 150 -3.60 6.60 25.63
CA SER A 150 -5.07 6.65 25.60
C SER A 150 -5.63 7.98 25.08
N PHE A 151 -4.91 9.10 25.24
CA PHE A 151 -5.32 10.40 24.70
C PHE A 151 -5.20 10.49 23.17
N LEU A 152 -4.27 9.76 22.55
CA LEU A 152 -4.15 9.67 21.08
C LEU A 152 -5.33 8.92 20.45
N ILE A 153 -5.97 8.02 21.21
CA ILE A 153 -7.21 7.35 20.80
C ILE A 153 -8.37 8.36 20.87
N GLY A 154 -8.54 9.02 22.02
CA GLY A 154 -9.63 9.93 22.27
C GLY A 154 -11.00 9.25 22.41
N ARG A 155 -12.06 10.04 22.50
CA ARG A 155 -13.44 9.52 22.56
C ARG A 155 -13.81 8.91 21.21
N LYS A 156 -14.28 7.66 21.17
CA LYS A 156 -14.77 6.99 19.94
C LYS A 156 -13.81 7.10 18.73
N ALA A 157 -12.51 7.04 18.99
CA ALA A 157 -11.44 7.23 18.00
C ALA A 157 -11.38 8.62 17.32
N GLU A 158 -12.05 9.65 17.85
CA GLU A 158 -12.06 11.00 17.29
C GLU A 158 -10.63 11.55 17.12
N THR A 159 -9.78 11.45 18.16
CA THR A 159 -8.37 11.86 18.09
C THR A 159 -7.57 10.97 17.13
N LEU A 160 -7.76 9.65 17.16
CA LEU A 160 -7.03 8.71 16.28
C LEU A 160 -7.32 8.95 14.80
N ASN A 161 -8.59 9.22 14.45
CA ASN A 161 -8.99 9.50 13.08
C ASN A 161 -8.49 10.90 12.63
N ALA A 162 -8.46 11.90 13.52
CA ALA A 162 -7.85 13.20 13.24
C ALA A 162 -6.33 13.11 13.05
N LEU A 163 -5.64 12.32 13.89
CA LEU A 163 -4.20 12.04 13.79
C LEU A 163 -3.88 11.35 12.46
N GLN A 164 -4.65 10.32 12.08
CA GLN A 164 -4.51 9.65 10.79
C GLN A 164 -4.74 10.60 9.61
N TYR A 165 -5.76 11.47 9.68
CA TYR A 165 -6.04 12.43 8.61
C TYR A 165 -4.89 13.43 8.42
N LEU A 166 -4.36 13.99 9.52
CA LEU A 166 -3.22 14.90 9.48
C LEU A 166 -1.94 14.21 8.97
N LEU A 167 -1.67 12.98 9.42
CA LEU A 167 -0.55 12.17 8.93
C LEU A 167 -0.65 11.93 7.41
N SER A 168 -1.83 11.53 6.91
CA SER A 168 -2.07 11.32 5.48
C SER A 168 -1.82 12.58 4.65
N LEU A 169 -2.24 13.76 5.13
CA LEU A 169 -1.96 15.03 4.44
C LEU A 169 -0.46 15.35 4.39
N ILE A 170 0.26 15.19 5.52
CA ILE A 170 1.69 15.51 5.60
C ILE A 170 2.51 14.53 4.76
N VAL A 171 2.18 13.22 4.79
CA VAL A 171 2.88 12.21 3.98
C VAL A 171 2.58 12.38 2.50
N ALA A 172 1.33 12.65 2.11
CA ALA A 172 1.00 12.95 0.71
C ALA A 172 1.74 14.18 0.18
N HIS A 173 1.97 15.20 1.02
CA HIS A 173 2.80 16.36 0.67
C HIS A 173 4.31 16.03 0.65
N LYS A 174 4.83 15.14 1.52
CA LYS A 174 6.24 14.70 1.45
C LYS A 174 6.54 13.76 0.27
N LEU A 175 5.51 13.18 -0.38
CA LEU A 175 5.63 12.20 -1.47
C LEU A 175 5.12 12.68 -2.84
N ASP A 176 4.56 13.89 -2.92
CA ASP A 176 3.88 14.47 -4.11
C ASP A 176 2.73 13.61 -4.70
N HIS A 177 2.25 12.60 -3.98
CA HIS A 177 1.11 11.77 -4.37
C HIS A 177 0.34 11.22 -3.17
N TRP A 178 -0.93 10.86 -3.36
CA TRP A 178 -1.76 10.32 -2.28
C TRP A 178 -1.48 8.84 -2.02
N VAL A 179 -1.08 8.52 -0.79
CA VAL A 179 -0.86 7.16 -0.29
C VAL A 179 -1.92 6.80 0.76
N PRO A 180 -2.61 5.65 0.66
CA PRO A 180 -3.53 5.19 1.70
C PRO A 180 -2.77 4.82 2.99
N ILE A 181 -3.08 5.49 4.10
CA ILE A 181 -2.49 5.23 5.43
C ILE A 181 -3.58 4.91 6.45
N GLN A 182 -3.36 3.87 7.24
CA GLN A 182 -4.10 3.52 8.44
C GLN A 182 -3.21 3.67 9.67
N VAL A 183 -3.67 4.40 10.69
CA VAL A 183 -3.01 4.48 12.00
C VAL A 183 -3.80 3.66 13.01
N ASP A 184 -3.13 2.86 13.83
CA ASP A 184 -3.68 2.29 15.05
C ASP A 184 -2.77 2.57 16.26
N VAL A 185 -3.36 2.67 17.45
CA VAL A 185 -2.67 2.95 18.72
C VAL A 185 -2.92 1.76 19.64
N GLN A 186 -1.84 1.06 20.01
CA GLN A 186 -1.88 -0.14 20.86
C GLN A 186 -2.94 -1.18 20.40
N HIS A 187 -3.13 -1.44 19.11
CA HIS A 187 -4.17 -2.35 18.58
C HIS A 187 -5.63 -1.97 18.97
N TYR A 188 -5.94 -0.67 19.08
CA TYR A 188 -7.27 -0.19 19.45
C TYR A 188 -8.35 -0.57 18.43
N ARG A 189 -8.10 -0.44 17.11
CA ARG A 189 -9.10 -0.68 16.07
C ARG A 189 -9.66 -2.10 16.17
N THR A 190 -8.78 -3.09 16.32
CA THR A 190 -9.15 -4.51 16.47
C THR A 190 -9.89 -4.80 17.78
N ARG A 191 -9.52 -4.17 18.90
CA ARG A 191 -10.32 -4.27 20.14
C ARG A 191 -11.72 -3.68 19.96
N ARG A 192 -11.79 -2.46 19.42
CA ARG A 192 -13.03 -1.70 19.25
C ARG A 192 -14.02 -2.38 18.31
N GLU A 193 -13.55 -2.95 17.21
CA GLU A 193 -14.39 -3.75 16.31
C GLU A 193 -14.98 -4.98 17.03
N ASN A 194 -14.18 -5.66 17.84
CA ASN A 194 -14.64 -6.81 18.62
C ASN A 194 -15.60 -6.44 19.76
N GLU A 195 -15.48 -5.25 20.35
CA GLU A 195 -16.49 -4.68 21.25
C GLU A 195 -17.81 -4.42 20.53
N LEU A 196 -17.78 -3.78 19.35
CA LEU A 196 -18.96 -3.47 18.54
C LEU A 196 -19.68 -4.75 18.08
N ARG A 197 -18.95 -5.78 17.64
CA ARG A 197 -19.52 -7.11 17.33
C ARG A 197 -20.21 -7.74 18.55
N LYS A 198 -19.61 -7.64 19.75
CA LYS A 198 -20.21 -8.13 21.00
C LYS A 198 -21.44 -7.33 21.42
N LEU A 199 -21.41 -6.00 21.27
CA LEU A 199 -22.54 -5.11 21.54
C LEU A 199 -23.73 -5.41 20.60
N ALA A 200 -23.46 -5.55 19.31
CA ALA A 200 -24.46 -5.87 18.30
C ALA A 200 -25.18 -7.19 18.60
N ARG A 201 -24.42 -8.26 18.90
CA ARG A 201 -24.99 -9.56 19.29
C ARG A 201 -25.87 -9.49 20.53
N ARG A 202 -25.40 -8.84 21.61
CA ARG A 202 -26.21 -8.62 22.83
C ARG A 202 -27.49 -7.82 22.56
N ALA A 203 -27.44 -6.84 21.66
CA ALA A 203 -28.61 -6.07 21.28
C ALA A 203 -29.63 -6.92 20.51
N ALA A 204 -29.17 -7.76 19.58
CA ALA A 204 -30.02 -8.75 18.90
C ALA A 204 -30.63 -9.75 19.90
N ASP A 205 -29.81 -10.34 20.80
CA ASP A 205 -30.30 -11.24 21.87
C ASP A 205 -31.41 -10.59 22.71
N GLN A 206 -31.32 -9.29 22.98
CA GLN A 206 -32.29 -8.54 23.77
C GLN A 206 -33.57 -8.22 22.98
N VAL A 207 -33.45 -7.89 21.70
CA VAL A 207 -34.58 -7.71 20.78
C VAL A 207 -35.36 -9.02 20.64
N GLU A 208 -34.66 -10.14 20.38
CA GLU A 208 -35.27 -11.48 20.28
C GLU A 208 -36.00 -11.91 21.55
N LYS A 209 -35.49 -11.56 22.73
CA LYS A 209 -36.11 -11.92 24.03
C LYS A 209 -37.28 -11.03 24.45
N THR A 210 -37.38 -9.81 23.92
CA THR A 210 -38.34 -8.80 24.40
C THR A 210 -39.37 -8.36 23.35
N GLY A 211 -39.15 -8.66 22.07
CA GLY A 211 -39.97 -8.15 20.96
C GLY A 211 -39.89 -6.62 20.81
N ARG A 212 -38.90 -5.96 21.42
CA ARG A 212 -38.77 -4.49 21.42
C ARG A 212 -37.45 -4.08 20.77
N LYS A 213 -37.53 -3.10 19.87
CA LYS A 213 -36.33 -2.52 19.23
C LYS A 213 -35.34 -1.96 20.25
N GLN A 214 -34.06 -2.23 20.06
CA GLN A 214 -32.97 -1.73 20.89
C GLN A 214 -32.16 -0.67 20.14
N VAL A 215 -32.07 0.51 20.73
CA VAL A 215 -31.28 1.64 20.19
C VAL A 215 -29.87 1.58 20.80
N LEU A 216 -28.84 1.71 19.97
CA LEU A 216 -27.44 1.84 20.42
C LEU A 216 -27.05 3.32 20.59
N GLU A 217 -25.87 3.55 21.15
CA GLU A 217 -25.27 4.89 21.15
C GLU A 217 -25.04 5.43 19.71
N PRO A 218 -25.00 6.76 19.53
CA PRO A 218 -24.42 7.38 18.34
C PRO A 218 -22.99 6.91 18.10
N MET A 219 -22.64 6.61 16.86
CA MET A 219 -21.30 6.15 16.49
C MET A 219 -20.98 6.48 15.03
N PRO A 220 -19.70 6.68 14.66
CA PRO A 220 -19.32 7.09 13.31
C PRO A 220 -19.69 6.06 12.23
N PRO A 221 -19.72 6.45 10.93
CA PRO A 221 -20.18 5.58 9.83
C PRO A 221 -19.53 4.20 9.73
N ASN A 222 -18.24 4.08 10.06
CA ASN A 222 -17.50 2.82 10.07
C ASN A 222 -17.93 1.91 11.24
N GLU A 223 -18.11 2.45 12.45
CA GLU A 223 -18.66 1.69 13.59
C GLU A 223 -20.09 1.21 13.29
N ARG A 224 -20.91 2.04 12.63
CA ARG A 224 -22.25 1.65 12.18
C ARG A 224 -22.19 0.51 11.16
N ARG A 225 -21.27 0.54 10.18
CA ARG A 225 -21.03 -0.57 9.23
C ARG A 225 -20.67 -1.87 9.94
N ILE A 226 -19.83 -1.83 10.98
CA ILE A 226 -19.47 -3.01 11.77
C ILE A 226 -20.70 -3.64 12.43
N VAL A 227 -21.58 -2.83 13.05
CA VAL A 227 -22.83 -3.32 13.66
C VAL A 227 -23.78 -3.91 12.61
N HIS A 228 -23.99 -3.22 11.48
CA HIS A 228 -24.84 -3.70 10.38
C HIS A 228 -24.33 -5.04 9.82
N MET A 229 -23.02 -5.16 9.55
CA MET A 229 -22.43 -6.40 9.05
C MET A 229 -22.47 -7.53 10.07
N ALA A 230 -22.26 -7.25 11.36
CA ALA A 230 -22.29 -8.24 12.44
C ALA A 230 -23.66 -8.87 12.69
N LEU A 231 -24.75 -8.27 12.15
CA LEU A 231 -26.12 -8.76 12.26
C LEU A 231 -26.77 -9.10 10.91
N ARG A 232 -26.07 -8.90 9.78
CA ARG A 232 -26.60 -9.10 8.42
C ARG A 232 -27.16 -10.51 8.16
N GLU A 233 -26.62 -11.51 8.85
CA GLU A 233 -26.98 -12.93 8.70
C GLU A 233 -28.03 -13.41 9.72
N ASN A 234 -28.41 -12.59 10.72
CA ASN A 234 -29.41 -12.98 11.70
C ASN A 234 -30.83 -12.72 11.15
N ALA A 235 -31.47 -13.77 10.64
CA ALA A 235 -32.82 -13.73 10.09
C ALA A 235 -33.95 -13.29 11.07
N LYS A 236 -33.66 -13.09 12.36
CA LYS A 236 -34.62 -12.64 13.38
C LYS A 236 -34.60 -11.14 13.66
N VAL A 237 -33.59 -10.40 13.20
CA VAL A 237 -33.46 -8.95 13.42
C VAL A 237 -33.01 -8.21 12.17
N TYR A 238 -33.35 -6.93 12.06
CA TYR A 238 -32.77 -6.01 11.09
C TYR A 238 -32.22 -4.76 11.77
N THR A 239 -31.48 -3.94 11.01
CA THR A 239 -30.73 -2.80 11.57
C THR A 239 -30.83 -1.57 10.68
N GLU A 240 -31.07 -0.40 11.30
CA GLU A 240 -31.16 0.89 10.60
C GLU A 240 -30.26 1.96 11.25
N SER A 241 -29.66 2.83 10.44
CA SER A 241 -28.87 3.99 10.90
C SER A 241 -29.72 5.27 10.90
N THR A 242 -30.32 5.64 12.03
CA THR A 242 -31.25 6.78 12.18
C THR A 242 -30.62 7.99 12.88
N GLY A 243 -31.15 9.19 12.58
CA GLY A 243 -30.60 10.48 13.03
C GLY A 243 -29.52 11.07 12.12
N GLU A 244 -29.05 12.26 12.46
CA GLU A 244 -28.01 13.01 11.71
C GLU A 244 -26.66 12.99 12.46
N GLU A 245 -25.55 13.09 11.73
CA GLU A 245 -24.19 13.07 12.28
C GLU A 245 -23.94 14.36 13.11
N PRO A 246 -23.32 14.32 14.31
CA PRO A 246 -22.67 13.19 14.98
C PRO A 246 -23.58 12.35 15.90
N TYR A 247 -24.89 12.61 15.90
CA TYR A 247 -25.87 11.92 16.75
C TYR A 247 -26.51 10.68 16.10
N ARG A 248 -26.03 10.30 14.90
CA ARG A 248 -26.53 9.17 14.11
C ARG A 248 -26.16 7.84 14.76
N LYS A 249 -27.15 6.96 14.92
CA LYS A 249 -27.06 5.75 15.73
C LYS A 249 -27.71 4.55 15.04
N VAL A 250 -27.28 3.34 15.40
CA VAL A 250 -27.94 2.12 14.91
C VAL A 250 -29.10 1.76 15.84
N SER A 251 -30.24 1.42 15.26
CA SER A 251 -31.38 0.78 15.93
C SER A 251 -31.51 -0.65 15.41
N VAL A 252 -31.61 -1.61 16.32
CA VAL A 252 -31.85 -3.03 16.03
C VAL A 252 -33.33 -3.32 16.27
N TYR A 253 -34.01 -3.92 15.29
CA TYR A 253 -35.45 -4.19 15.29
C TYR A 253 -35.74 -5.69 15.11
N PRO A 254 -36.86 -6.22 15.61
CA PRO A 254 -37.26 -7.59 15.30
C PRO A 254 -37.67 -7.70 13.81
N ALA A 255 -37.37 -8.82 13.16
CA ALA A 255 -37.69 -9.05 11.74
C ALA A 255 -39.20 -9.15 11.44
N GLU A 256 -40.04 -9.14 12.47
CA GLU A 256 -41.50 -9.05 12.36
C GLU A 256 -41.97 -7.63 12.01
N ASP A 257 -41.30 -6.58 12.50
CA ASP A 257 -41.57 -5.18 12.15
C ASP A 257 -41.27 -4.92 10.66
N GLN A 258 -40.23 -5.57 10.12
CA GLN A 258 -39.79 -5.43 8.73
C GLN A 258 -40.83 -5.91 7.70
N LYS A 259 -41.82 -6.71 8.12
CA LYS A 259 -42.89 -7.25 7.27
C LYS A 259 -44.18 -6.42 7.33
N GLN A 260 -44.16 -5.31 8.09
CA GLN A 260 -45.31 -4.44 8.35
C GLN A 260 -45.09 -3.00 7.83
N SER A 261 -43.98 -2.77 7.11
CA SER A 261 -43.64 -1.52 6.42
C SER A 261 -43.46 -1.76 4.92
#